data_AF-A0A2T2U0P8-F1
#
_entry.id   AF-A0A2T2U0P8-F1
#
_cell.length_a   1.000
_cell.length_b   1.000
_cell.length_c   1.000
_cell.angle_alpha   90.00
_cell.angle_beta   90.00
_cell.angle_gamma   90.00
#
_symmetry.space_group_name_H-M   'P 1'
#
loop_
_entity.id
_entity.type
_entity.pdbx_description
1 polymer ?
#
loop_
_entity_poly.entity_id
_entity_poly.type
_entity_poly.pdbx_seq_one_letter_code
_entity_poly.pdbx_strand_id
1 'polypeptide(L)'
;MVTAFAFIPFELADLRSVSGVQLLNATLFPGLFATGAAAIFHGQNLFSYEGDSIEATMARPVSSYARVAGKLLFLEAGTLACFFIPFPFLLARQSPLLVVHSSFFLYNAGVLVPAIIAGATFNREALTIDERSFSQTNFSGGRTAITFPLFGVPFLFLFSFDRLLFQFGGVAGLGLLSLLAMPLWLRGLARLYEYNRHAMLHGFRASRS
;
A
#
# COMPACT_ATOMS: atom_id res chain seq x y z
N MET A 1 -22.90 -22.45 7.83
CA MET A 1 -22.92 -21.39 6.80
C MET A 1 -21.52 -20.80 6.68
N VAL A 2 -20.66 -21.45 5.91
CA VAL A 2 -19.41 -20.88 5.41
C VAL A 2 -19.67 -20.80 3.91
N THR A 3 -20.11 -19.64 3.42
CA THR A 3 -20.18 -19.42 1.98
C THR A 3 -18.76 -19.41 1.49
N ALA A 4 -18.35 -20.56 0.97
CA ALA A 4 -17.15 -20.74 0.18
C ALA A 4 -17.07 -19.59 -0.82
N PHE A 5 -15.93 -18.89 -0.81
CA PHE A 5 -15.52 -18.09 -1.95
C PHE A 5 -15.52 -19.02 -3.17
N ALA A 6 -16.62 -19.02 -3.92
CA ALA A 6 -16.72 -19.69 -5.20
C ALA A 6 -15.82 -18.91 -6.16
N PHE A 7 -14.52 -19.24 -6.17
CA PHE A 7 -13.58 -18.75 -7.16
C PHE A 7 -13.89 -19.45 -8.47
N ILE A 8 -14.64 -18.75 -9.31
CA ILE A 8 -15.00 -19.17 -10.68
C ILE A 8 -13.70 -19.44 -11.45
N PRO A 9 -13.57 -20.58 -12.16
CA PRO A 9 -12.44 -20.83 -13.04
C PRO A 9 -12.50 -19.79 -14.16
N PHE A 10 -11.61 -18.80 -14.09
CA PHE A 10 -11.65 -17.64 -14.97
C PHE A 10 -10.63 -17.84 -16.09
N GLU A 11 -11.08 -17.94 -17.34
CA GLU A 11 -10.19 -18.05 -18.50
C GLU A 11 -9.74 -16.67 -19.02
N LEU A 12 -8.62 -16.60 -19.77
CA LEU A 12 -8.13 -15.35 -20.36
C LEU A 12 -9.15 -14.74 -21.36
N ALA A 13 -9.98 -15.58 -21.95
CA ALA A 13 -11.10 -15.18 -22.80
C ALA A 13 -12.24 -14.53 -21.98
N ASP A 14 -12.49 -15.01 -20.76
CA ASP A 14 -13.46 -14.42 -19.84
C ASP A 14 -13.02 -13.03 -19.35
N LEU A 15 -11.71 -12.75 -19.28
CA LEU A 15 -11.22 -11.40 -18.93
C LEU A 15 -11.56 -10.36 -19.99
N ARG A 16 -11.87 -10.79 -21.21
CA ARG A 16 -12.22 -9.89 -22.31
C ARG A 16 -13.73 -9.74 -22.51
N SER A 17 -14.53 -10.72 -22.07
CA SER A 17 -15.98 -10.77 -22.26
C SER A 17 -16.80 -10.26 -21.07
N VAL A 18 -16.16 -10.10 -19.91
CA VAL A 18 -16.83 -9.69 -18.67
C VAL A 18 -17.08 -8.19 -18.63
N SER A 19 -18.28 -7.80 -18.20
CA SER A 19 -18.69 -6.39 -18.05
C SER A 19 -17.68 -5.61 -17.19
N GLY A 20 -17.43 -4.33 -17.51
CA GLY A 20 -16.37 -3.55 -16.87
C GLY A 20 -16.42 -3.55 -15.33
N VAL A 21 -17.63 -3.57 -14.74
CA VAL A 21 -17.84 -3.62 -13.27
C VAL A 21 -17.53 -4.99 -12.68
N GLN A 22 -17.83 -6.09 -13.37
CA GLN A 22 -17.48 -7.43 -12.92
C GLN A 22 -15.98 -7.70 -13.05
N LEU A 23 -15.34 -7.15 -14.09
CA LEU A 23 -13.88 -7.23 -14.27
C LEU A 23 -13.16 -6.49 -13.14
N LEU A 24 -13.66 -5.30 -12.80
CA LEU A 24 -13.26 -4.53 -11.61
C LEU A 24 -13.32 -5.36 -10.31
N ASN A 25 -14.45 -6.00 -10.03
CA ASN A 25 -14.63 -6.78 -8.81
C ASN A 25 -13.79 -8.07 -8.78
N ALA A 26 -13.63 -8.74 -9.92
CA ALA A 26 -12.94 -10.02 -10.00
C ALA A 26 -11.41 -9.90 -10.02
N THR A 27 -10.86 -8.78 -10.48
CA THR A 27 -9.41 -8.65 -10.74
C THR A 27 -8.77 -7.52 -9.94
N LEU A 28 -9.42 -6.36 -9.88
CA LEU A 28 -8.86 -5.15 -9.30
C LEU A 28 -8.93 -5.18 -7.77
N PHE A 29 -10.07 -5.61 -7.23
CA PHE A 29 -10.25 -5.68 -5.77
C PHE A 29 -9.29 -6.69 -5.11
N PRO A 30 -9.21 -7.95 -5.61
CA PRO A 30 -8.25 -8.92 -5.07
C PRO A 30 -6.80 -8.53 -5.42
N GLY A 31 -6.53 -8.00 -6.60
CA GLY A 31 -5.18 -7.60 -7.00
C GLY A 31 -4.65 -6.45 -6.17
N LEU A 32 -5.25 -5.27 -6.28
CA LEU A 32 -4.78 -4.04 -5.66
C LEU A 32 -4.88 -4.09 -4.13
N PHE A 33 -6.03 -4.48 -3.58
CA PHE A 33 -6.24 -4.43 -2.13
C PHE A 33 -5.68 -5.66 -1.42
N ALA A 34 -5.73 -6.87 -2.00
CA ALA A 34 -5.19 -8.03 -1.29
C ALA A 34 -3.66 -8.03 -1.28
N THR A 35 -2.98 -7.72 -2.39
CA THR A 35 -1.50 -7.61 -2.38
C THR A 35 -1.02 -6.40 -1.58
N GLY A 36 -1.79 -5.31 -1.57
CA GLY A 36 -1.49 -4.10 -0.81
C GLY A 36 -1.95 -4.12 0.64
N ALA A 37 -2.66 -5.16 1.09
CA ALA A 37 -3.42 -5.15 2.35
C ALA A 37 -2.56 -4.72 3.54
N ALA A 38 -1.37 -5.31 3.71
CA ALA A 38 -0.47 -4.96 4.80
C ALA A 38 -0.10 -3.46 4.79
N ALA A 39 0.25 -2.91 3.63
CA ALA A 39 0.57 -1.49 3.49
C ALA A 39 -0.64 -0.58 3.74
N ILE A 40 -1.81 -0.97 3.26
CA ILE A 40 -3.04 -0.18 3.38
C ILE A 40 -3.53 -0.15 4.84
N PHE A 41 -3.52 -1.28 5.53
CA PHE A 41 -4.03 -1.37 6.90
C PHE A 41 -3.01 -0.86 7.93
N HIS A 42 -1.72 -1.17 7.78
CA HIS A 42 -0.70 -0.80 8.76
C HIS A 42 0.10 0.46 8.37
N GLY A 43 0.24 0.75 7.09
CA GLY A 43 1.06 1.88 6.65
C GLY A 43 0.40 3.24 6.87
N GLN A 44 -0.94 3.32 6.94
CA GLN A 44 -1.63 4.60 7.15
C GLN A 44 -1.27 5.27 8.49
N ASN A 45 -1.16 4.48 9.56
CA ASN A 45 -0.85 4.95 10.92
C ASN A 45 0.60 4.65 11.32
N LEU A 46 1.48 4.44 10.35
CA LEU A 46 2.84 3.91 10.52
C LEU A 46 3.70 4.64 11.55
N PHE A 47 3.57 5.96 11.65
CA PHE A 47 4.24 6.76 12.68
C PHE A 47 3.36 7.00 13.90
N SER A 48 2.04 7.03 13.72
CA SER A 48 1.07 7.20 14.82
C SER A 48 1.12 6.06 15.83
N TYR A 49 1.54 4.85 15.43
CA TYR A 49 1.79 3.73 16.35
C TYR A 49 2.91 3.99 17.35
N GLU A 50 3.85 4.89 17.06
CA GLU A 50 4.91 5.21 18.03
C GLU A 50 4.34 5.93 19.25
N GLY A 51 3.20 6.62 19.11
CA GLY A 51 2.47 7.23 20.23
C GLY A 51 3.41 7.89 21.25
N ASP A 52 3.27 7.54 22.52
CA ASP A 52 4.10 8.02 23.63
C ASP A 52 5.60 7.77 23.48
N SER A 53 5.97 6.67 22.84
CA SER A 53 7.36 6.28 22.65
C SER A 53 8.10 7.11 21.57
N ILE A 54 7.40 7.99 20.85
CA ILE A 54 8.01 8.78 19.77
C ILE A 54 9.17 9.66 20.26
N GLU A 55 9.06 10.22 21.48
CA GLU A 55 10.10 11.06 22.07
C GLU A 55 11.36 10.26 22.38
N ALA A 56 11.19 9.11 23.03
CA ALA A 56 12.27 8.16 23.29
C ALA A 56 12.90 7.70 21.98
N THR A 57 12.10 7.46 20.94
CA THR A 57 12.59 7.04 19.63
C THR A 57 13.35 8.18 18.95
N MET A 58 12.91 9.44 19.06
CA MET A 58 13.61 10.61 18.52
C MET A 58 14.89 10.99 19.28
N ALA A 59 15.00 10.66 20.55
CA ALA A 59 16.21 10.90 21.35
C ALA A 59 17.36 9.95 21.00
N ARG A 60 17.07 8.79 20.37
CA ARG A 60 18.10 7.85 19.92
C ARG A 60 18.86 8.42 18.72
N PRO A 61 20.18 8.15 18.59
CA PRO A 61 21.01 8.62 17.49
C PRO A 61 20.77 7.80 16.19
N VAL A 62 19.51 7.64 15.80
CA VAL A 62 19.10 6.94 14.57
C VAL A 62 18.78 7.99 13.52
N SER A 63 19.47 7.91 12.37
CA SER A 63 19.22 8.83 11.27
C SER A 63 17.80 8.66 10.72
N SER A 64 17.22 9.75 10.23
CA SER A 64 15.91 9.74 9.57
C SER A 64 15.86 8.80 8.38
N TYR A 65 16.98 8.67 7.66
CA TYR A 65 17.13 7.67 6.61
C TYR A 65 16.94 6.24 7.13
N ALA A 66 17.64 5.86 8.21
CA ALA A 66 17.54 4.52 8.77
C ALA A 66 16.13 4.22 9.32
N ARG A 67 15.48 5.21 9.94
CA ARG A 67 14.11 5.08 10.46
C ARG A 67 13.10 4.83 9.34
N VAL A 68 13.17 5.63 8.28
CA VAL A 68 12.28 5.47 7.12
C VAL A 68 12.59 4.18 6.38
N ALA A 69 13.86 3.79 6.25
CA ALA A 69 14.26 2.52 5.63
C ALA A 69 13.68 1.30 6.36
N GLY A 70 13.71 1.30 7.70
CA GLY A 70 13.10 0.22 8.49
C GLY A 70 11.58 0.14 8.31
N LYS A 71 10.91 1.29 8.23
CA LYS A 71 9.47 1.36 7.96
C LYS A 71 9.10 0.93 6.55
N LEU A 72 9.92 1.31 5.56
CA LEU A 72 9.81 0.82 4.19
C LEU A 72 9.94 -0.70 4.15
N LEU A 73 11.00 -1.25 4.75
CA LEU A 73 11.22 -2.70 4.81
C LEU A 73 10.05 -3.44 5.48
N PHE A 74 9.50 -2.90 6.57
CA PHE A 74 8.33 -3.48 7.24
C PHE A 74 7.12 -3.58 6.30
N LEU A 75 6.79 -2.50 5.58
CA LEU A 75 5.65 -2.50 4.66
C LEU A 75 5.90 -3.37 3.43
N GLU A 76 7.11 -3.31 2.84
CA GLU A 76 7.50 -4.15 1.71
C GLU A 76 7.44 -5.65 2.06
N ALA A 77 7.94 -6.03 3.23
CA ALA A 77 7.84 -7.42 3.70
C ALA A 77 6.39 -7.86 3.87
N GLY A 78 5.51 -6.99 4.38
CA GLY A 78 4.08 -7.23 4.47
C GLY A 78 3.42 -7.41 3.10
N THR A 79 3.71 -6.52 2.15
CA THR A 79 3.22 -6.59 0.76
C THR A 79 3.71 -7.87 0.07
N LEU A 80 4.97 -8.26 0.30
CA LEU A 80 5.55 -9.49 -0.22
C LEU A 80 4.87 -10.74 0.37
N ALA A 81 4.57 -10.74 1.67
CA ALA A 81 3.82 -11.81 2.30
C ALA A 81 2.39 -11.93 1.71
N CYS A 82 1.69 -10.80 1.55
CA CYS A 82 0.38 -10.76 0.89
C CYS A 82 0.41 -11.26 -0.55
N PHE A 83 1.50 -11.00 -1.28
CA PHE A 83 1.70 -11.55 -2.63
C PHE A 83 1.87 -13.07 -2.60
N PHE A 84 2.68 -13.60 -1.68
CA PHE A 84 3.00 -15.03 -1.63
C PHE A 84 1.86 -15.92 -1.15
N ILE A 85 0.90 -15.41 -0.36
CA ILE A 85 -0.21 -16.23 0.14
C ILE A 85 -1.00 -16.93 -1.00
N PRO A 86 -1.51 -16.21 -2.02
CA PRO A 86 -2.24 -16.84 -3.13
C PRO A 86 -1.32 -17.31 -4.28
N PHE A 87 -0.04 -16.90 -4.30
CA PHE A 87 0.85 -17.13 -5.45
C PHE A 87 1.05 -18.62 -5.82
N PRO A 88 1.31 -19.56 -4.88
CA PRO A 88 1.46 -20.98 -5.22
C PRO A 88 0.22 -21.57 -5.89
N PHE A 89 -0.96 -21.15 -5.46
CA PHE A 89 -2.22 -21.62 -6.03
C PHE A 89 -2.45 -21.08 -7.44
N LEU A 90 -2.22 -19.77 -7.65
CA LEU A 90 -2.33 -19.15 -8.97
C LEU A 90 -1.34 -19.76 -9.97
N LEU A 91 -0.12 -20.07 -9.50
CA LEU A 91 0.91 -20.71 -10.30
C LEU A 91 0.54 -22.15 -10.67
N ALA A 92 0.09 -22.96 -9.70
CA ALA A 92 -0.31 -24.35 -9.94
C ALA A 92 -1.49 -24.48 -10.91
N ARG A 93 -2.37 -23.49 -10.95
CA ARG A 93 -3.54 -23.45 -11.85
C ARG A 93 -3.27 -22.75 -13.19
N GLN A 94 -2.06 -22.22 -13.41
CA GLN A 94 -1.72 -21.39 -14.58
C GLN A 94 -2.77 -20.30 -14.86
N SER A 95 -3.29 -19.71 -13.78
CA SER A 95 -4.42 -18.80 -13.87
C SER A 95 -4.02 -17.49 -14.57
N PRO A 96 -4.86 -16.93 -15.46
CA PRO A 96 -4.61 -15.61 -16.03
C PRO A 96 -4.55 -14.50 -14.96
N LEU A 97 -5.14 -14.74 -13.77
CA LEU A 97 -5.05 -13.85 -12.62
C LEU A 97 -3.62 -13.72 -12.06
N LEU A 98 -2.71 -14.63 -12.42
CA LEU A 98 -1.31 -14.53 -12.04
C LEU A 98 -0.66 -13.24 -12.57
N VAL A 99 -0.99 -12.85 -13.80
CA VAL A 99 -0.49 -11.60 -14.42
C VAL A 99 -1.04 -10.40 -13.67
N VAL A 100 -2.34 -10.39 -13.42
CA VAL A 100 -3.04 -9.33 -12.66
C VAL A 100 -2.42 -9.17 -11.26
N HIS A 101 -2.30 -10.28 -10.53
CA HIS A 101 -1.76 -10.31 -9.17
C HIS A 101 -0.32 -9.80 -9.10
N SER A 102 0.51 -10.20 -10.07
CA SER A 102 1.89 -9.74 -10.18
C SER A 102 2.00 -8.26 -10.57
N SER A 103 1.14 -7.79 -11.48
CA SER A 103 1.07 -6.37 -11.87
C SER A 103 0.73 -5.47 -10.69
N PHE A 104 -0.27 -5.85 -9.90
CA PHE A 104 -0.66 -5.07 -8.73
C PHE A 104 0.35 -5.16 -7.59
N PHE A 105 1.01 -6.31 -7.40
CA PHE A 105 2.12 -6.41 -6.46
C PHE A 105 3.23 -5.41 -6.80
N LEU A 106 3.67 -5.35 -8.06
CA LEU A 106 4.68 -4.39 -8.50
C LEU A 106 4.23 -2.95 -8.29
N TYR A 107 2.97 -2.64 -8.59
CA TYR A 107 2.40 -1.32 -8.33
C TYR A 107 2.38 -0.98 -6.83
N ASN A 108 1.97 -1.92 -5.99
CA ASN A 108 1.89 -1.71 -4.56
C ASN A 108 3.26 -1.52 -3.93
N ALA A 109 4.22 -2.39 -4.22
CA ALA A 109 5.60 -2.26 -3.76
C ALA A 109 6.25 -0.97 -4.30
N GLY A 110 6.16 -0.75 -5.61
CA GLY A 110 6.86 0.37 -6.24
C GLY A 110 6.25 1.75 -5.97
N VAL A 111 4.93 1.88 -5.90
CA VAL A 111 4.24 3.18 -5.86
C VAL A 111 3.47 3.35 -4.55
N LEU A 112 2.62 2.38 -4.20
CA LEU A 112 1.67 2.57 -3.10
C LEU A 112 2.38 2.60 -1.73
N VAL A 113 3.32 1.68 -1.48
CA VAL A 113 4.10 1.62 -0.24
C VAL A 113 4.85 2.94 0.03
N PRO A 114 5.71 3.46 -0.87
CA PRO A 114 6.40 4.72 -0.62
C PRO A 114 5.44 5.90 -0.47
N ALA A 115 4.33 5.91 -1.21
CA ALA A 115 3.31 6.95 -1.07
C ALA A 115 2.56 6.91 0.27
N ILE A 116 2.25 5.72 0.78
CA ILE A 116 1.65 5.55 2.11
C ILE A 116 2.62 6.05 3.18
N ILE A 117 3.91 5.76 3.07
CA ILE A 117 4.93 6.29 3.98
C ILE A 117 4.98 7.82 3.90
N ALA A 118 4.97 8.40 2.70
CA ALA A 118 4.93 9.84 2.51
C ALA A 118 3.70 10.45 3.19
N GLY A 119 2.51 9.90 2.95
CA GLY A 119 1.27 10.34 3.58
C GLY A 119 1.31 10.23 5.10
N ALA A 120 1.85 9.14 5.64
CA ALA A 120 1.96 8.93 7.08
C ALA A 120 2.85 9.96 7.80
N THR A 121 3.79 10.62 7.09
CA THR A 121 4.57 11.74 7.67
C THR A 121 3.71 12.97 8.02
N PHE A 122 2.50 13.06 7.46
CA PHE A 122 1.54 14.14 7.75
C PHE A 122 0.54 13.78 8.86
N ASN A 123 0.68 12.63 9.52
CA ASN A 123 -0.15 12.32 10.68
C ASN A 123 0.17 13.29 11.82
N ARG A 124 -0.88 13.78 12.48
CA ARG A 124 -0.77 14.69 13.64
C ARG A 124 -1.43 14.15 14.90
N GLU A 125 -2.08 13.00 14.80
CA GLU A 125 -2.71 12.34 15.94
C GLU A 125 -2.00 11.02 16.22
N ALA A 126 -1.62 10.82 17.48
CA ALA A 126 -1.16 9.54 17.99
C ALA A 126 -2.33 8.55 17.99
N LEU A 127 -2.06 7.27 17.74
CA LEU A 127 -3.10 6.25 17.86
C LEU A 127 -3.25 5.87 19.33
N THR A 128 -4.47 5.99 19.88
CA THR A 128 -4.80 5.41 21.17
C THR A 128 -4.91 3.91 21.01
N ILE A 129 -3.93 3.13 21.49
CA ILE A 129 -4.04 1.67 21.45
C ILE A 129 -4.99 1.26 22.57
N ASP A 130 -6.29 1.32 22.30
CA ASP A 130 -7.31 0.75 23.18
C ASP A 130 -7.37 -0.77 22.92
N GLU A 131 -7.27 -1.56 23.98
CA GLU A 131 -7.17 -3.03 23.93
C GLU A 131 -8.37 -3.71 23.24
N ARG A 132 -9.45 -2.95 22.98
CA ARG A 132 -10.73 -3.45 22.45
C ARG A 132 -10.94 -3.26 20.96
N SER A 133 -10.12 -2.46 20.26
CA SER A 133 -10.37 -2.17 18.83
C SER A 133 -9.15 -2.45 17.96
N PHE A 134 -9.24 -3.51 17.18
CA PHE A 134 -8.22 -3.92 16.20
C PHE A 134 -8.12 -2.99 14.98
N SER A 135 -9.07 -2.06 14.79
CA SER A 135 -9.18 -1.25 13.56
C SER A 135 -9.19 0.26 13.84
N GLN A 136 -8.49 0.72 14.88
CA GLN A 136 -8.36 2.17 15.09
C GLN A 136 -7.55 2.80 13.96
N THR A 137 -8.15 3.81 13.34
CA THR A 137 -7.49 4.60 12.30
C THR A 137 -7.78 6.08 12.50
N ASN A 138 -6.71 6.87 12.61
CA ASN A 138 -6.82 8.32 12.64
C ASN A 138 -7.02 8.85 11.23
N PHE A 139 -7.78 9.93 11.08
CA PHE A 139 -7.89 10.61 9.80
C PHE A 139 -6.79 11.67 9.66
N SER A 140 -6.14 11.75 8.50
CA SER A 140 -5.21 12.84 8.20
C SER A 140 -5.49 13.36 6.80
N GLY A 141 -5.84 14.65 6.69
CA GLY A 141 -6.09 15.30 5.41
C GLY A 141 -4.86 15.26 4.49
N GLY A 142 -3.66 15.48 5.05
CA GLY A 142 -2.41 15.40 4.30
C GLY A 142 -2.10 13.99 3.79
N ARG A 143 -2.34 12.97 4.62
CA ARG A 143 -2.21 11.57 4.21
C ARG A 143 -3.17 11.22 3.09
N THR A 144 -4.46 11.55 3.27
CA THR A 144 -5.51 11.28 2.29
C THR A 144 -5.21 11.98 0.97
N ALA A 145 -4.75 13.25 1.00
CA ALA A 145 -4.40 14.00 -0.21
C ALA A 145 -3.26 13.36 -1.02
N ILE A 146 -2.32 12.67 -0.37
CA ILE A 146 -1.19 12.00 -1.04
C ILE A 146 -1.58 10.60 -1.50
N THR A 147 -2.16 9.79 -0.61
CA THR A 147 -2.41 8.37 -0.89
C THR A 147 -3.63 8.15 -1.78
N PHE A 148 -4.71 8.92 -1.59
CA PHE A 148 -5.98 8.67 -2.26
C PHE A 148 -5.90 8.79 -3.80
N PRO A 149 -5.26 9.83 -4.38
CA PRO A 149 -5.10 9.91 -5.84
C PRO A 149 -4.36 8.71 -6.43
N LEU A 150 -3.41 8.13 -5.68
CA LEU A 150 -2.60 7.01 -6.13
C LEU A 150 -3.36 5.68 -6.10
N PHE A 151 -4.42 5.54 -5.31
CA PHE A 151 -5.36 4.42 -5.52
C PHE A 151 -6.09 4.51 -6.85
N GLY A 152 -6.31 5.72 -7.38
CA GLY A 152 -6.97 5.98 -8.66
C GLY A 152 -6.12 5.68 -9.89
N VAL A 153 -4.79 5.67 -9.78
CA VAL A 153 -3.88 5.54 -10.95
C VAL A 153 -4.08 4.24 -11.73
N PRO A 154 -4.22 3.05 -11.12
CA PRO A 154 -4.48 1.83 -11.90
C PRO A 154 -5.77 1.89 -12.71
N PHE A 155 -6.79 2.63 -12.24
CA PHE A 155 -8.05 2.81 -12.97
C PHE A 155 -7.84 3.58 -14.27
N LEU A 156 -6.90 4.53 -14.29
CA LEU A 156 -6.56 5.27 -15.51
C LEU A 156 -6.05 4.32 -16.59
N PHE A 157 -5.16 3.38 -16.25
CA PHE A 157 -4.68 2.39 -17.22
C PHE A 157 -5.78 1.45 -17.69
N LEU A 158 -6.66 1.02 -16.79
CA LEU A 158 -7.74 0.10 -17.13
C LEU A 158 -8.78 0.73 -18.07
N PHE A 159 -9.10 2.01 -17.89
CA PHE A 159 -10.06 2.71 -18.73
C PHE A 159 -9.45 3.34 -19.99
N SER A 160 -8.13 3.51 -20.05
CA SER A 160 -7.47 4.13 -21.21
C SER A 160 -7.08 3.15 -22.32
N PHE A 161 -7.06 1.84 -22.03
CA PHE A 161 -6.58 0.83 -22.98
C PHE A 161 -7.58 -0.31 -23.14
N ASP A 162 -7.77 -0.79 -24.38
CA ASP A 162 -8.67 -1.92 -24.68
C ASP A 162 -7.98 -3.29 -24.63
N ARG A 163 -6.64 -3.31 -24.55
CA ARG A 163 -5.86 -4.55 -24.52
C ARG A 163 -5.35 -4.81 -23.12
N LEU A 164 -5.65 -6.03 -22.61
CA LEU A 164 -5.21 -6.54 -21.32
C LEU A 164 -3.70 -6.33 -21.05
N LEU A 165 -2.88 -6.50 -22.09
CA LEU A 165 -1.43 -6.28 -22.03
C LEU A 165 -1.07 -4.83 -21.66
N PHE A 166 -1.76 -3.84 -22.22
CA PHE A 166 -1.46 -2.43 -21.94
C PHE A 166 -2.11 -1.96 -20.63
N GLN A 167 -3.27 -2.50 -20.27
CA GLN A 167 -3.91 -2.24 -18.97
C GLN A 167 -3.02 -2.69 -17.81
N PHE A 168 -2.73 -3.99 -17.73
CA PHE A 168 -1.98 -4.56 -16.61
C PHE A 168 -0.46 -4.43 -16.78
N GLY A 169 0.04 -4.37 -18.02
CA GLY A 169 1.44 -4.08 -18.31
C GLY A 169 1.81 -2.63 -18.03
N GLY A 170 0.89 -1.68 -18.23
CA GLY A 170 1.10 -0.27 -17.83
C GLY A 170 1.20 -0.11 -16.32
N VAL A 171 0.29 -0.76 -15.57
CA VAL A 171 0.34 -0.81 -14.10
C VAL A 171 1.63 -1.47 -13.60
N ALA A 172 1.98 -2.64 -14.16
CA ALA A 172 3.22 -3.34 -13.81
C ALA A 172 4.46 -2.53 -14.16
N GLY A 173 4.48 -1.90 -15.33
CA GLY A 173 5.60 -1.09 -15.81
C GLY A 173 5.83 0.14 -14.93
N LEU A 174 4.77 0.86 -14.58
CA LEU A 174 4.85 1.97 -13.64
C LEU A 174 5.34 1.51 -12.26
N GLY A 175 4.79 0.41 -11.74
CA GLY A 175 5.21 -0.21 -10.49
C GLY A 175 6.69 -0.58 -10.51
N LEU A 176 7.13 -1.29 -11.54
CA LEU A 176 8.52 -1.71 -11.70
C LEU A 176 9.48 -0.53 -11.83
N LEU A 177 9.16 0.48 -12.64
CA LEU A 177 9.98 1.68 -12.79
C LEU A 177 10.12 2.42 -11.45
N SER A 178 9.02 2.55 -10.71
CA SER A 178 9.02 3.19 -9.39
C SER A 178 9.80 2.36 -8.35
N LEU A 179 9.69 1.04 -8.40
CA LEU A 179 10.44 0.12 -7.54
C LEU A 179 11.95 0.18 -7.84
N LEU A 180 12.36 0.27 -9.10
CA LEU A 180 13.76 0.50 -9.47
C LEU A 180 14.25 1.88 -8.99
N ALA A 181 13.36 2.86 -8.91
CA ALA A 181 13.63 4.18 -8.35
C ALA A 181 13.55 4.23 -6.81
N MET A 182 13.41 3.09 -6.11
CA MET A 182 13.29 3.05 -4.64
C MET A 182 14.41 3.79 -3.87
N PRO A 183 15.68 3.78 -4.30
CA PRO A 183 16.72 4.57 -3.64
C PRO A 183 16.44 6.09 -3.67
N LEU A 184 15.76 6.59 -4.71
CA LEU A 184 15.33 7.99 -4.81
C LEU A 184 14.15 8.25 -3.88
N TRP A 185 13.18 7.34 -3.85
CA TRP A 185 12.06 7.39 -2.89
C TRP A 185 12.59 7.48 -1.47
N LEU A 186 13.48 6.58 -1.06
CA LEU A 186 13.98 6.53 0.31
C LEU A 186 14.69 7.83 0.72
N ARG A 187 15.45 8.45 -0.18
CA ARG A 187 16.06 9.78 0.06
C ARG A 187 15.01 10.88 0.20
N GLY A 188 13.99 10.88 -0.66
CA GLY A 188 12.88 11.83 -0.61
C GLY A 188 12.05 11.69 0.67
N LEU A 189 11.67 10.47 1.00
CA LEU A 189 10.92 10.12 2.21
C LEU A 189 11.68 10.47 3.49
N ALA A 190 13.00 10.23 3.52
CA ALA A 190 13.83 10.63 4.66
C ALA A 190 13.83 12.15 4.88
N ARG A 191 13.92 12.94 3.80
CA ARG A 191 13.84 14.41 3.88
C ARG A 191 12.44 14.88 4.28
N LEU A 192 11.40 14.26 3.72
CA LEU A 192 10.01 14.59 4.03
C LEU A 192 9.67 14.27 5.50
N TYR A 193 10.17 13.15 6.01
CA TYR A 193 10.09 12.81 7.42
C TYR A 193 10.83 13.83 8.28
N GLU A 194 12.08 14.18 7.93
CA GLU A 194 12.86 15.18 8.69
C GLU A 194 12.15 16.53 8.74
N TYR A 195 11.52 16.94 7.64
CA TYR A 195 10.75 18.17 7.58
C TYR A 195 9.51 18.14 8.50
N ASN A 196 8.78 17.03 8.52
CA ASN A 196 7.52 16.92 9.26
C ASN A 196 7.66 16.44 10.71
N ARG A 197 8.80 15.85 11.11
CA ARG A 197 8.96 15.16 12.40
C ARG A 197 8.59 16.02 13.61
N HIS A 198 8.95 17.30 13.61
CA HIS A 198 8.66 18.20 14.73
C HIS A 198 7.17 18.51 14.81
N ALA A 199 6.54 18.77 13.66
CA ALA A 199 5.10 19.01 13.60
C ALA A 199 4.29 17.78 14.00
N MET A 200 4.77 16.58 13.63
CA MET A 200 4.21 15.31 14.06
C MET A 200 4.35 15.12 15.58
N LEU A 201 5.53 15.39 16.14
CA LEU A 201 5.76 15.31 17.59
C LEU A 201 4.84 16.26 18.37
N HIS A 202 4.73 17.52 17.94
CA HIS A 202 3.82 18.49 18.57
C HIS A 202 2.36 18.05 18.48
N GLY A 203 1.92 17.56 17.32
CA GLY A 203 0.58 17.02 17.14
C GLY A 203 0.31 15.86 18.09
N PHE A 204 1.24 14.91 18.18
CA PHE A 204 1.09 13.72 19.02
C PHE A 204 1.06 14.07 20.52
N ARG A 205 1.74 15.14 20.96
CA ARG A 205 1.61 15.65 22.33
C ARG A 205 0.24 16.27 22.57
N ALA A 206 -0.23 17.09 21.64
CA ALA A 206 -1.53 17.77 21.74
C ALA A 206 -2.70 16.78 21.68
N SER A 207 -2.59 15.68 20.95
CA SER A 207 -3.66 14.67 20.85
C SER A 207 -3.81 13.80 22.12
N ARG A 208 -2.99 14.02 23.15
CA ARG A 208 -3.00 13.25 24.41
C ARG A 208 -3.46 14.06 25.63
N SER A 209 -3.48 15.40 25.51
CA SER A 209 -3.98 16.31 26.53
C SER A 209 -5.48 16.47 26.44
#